data_AF-A0A937QJH3-F1
#
_entry.id   AF-A0A937QJH3-F1
#
_cell.length_a   1.000
_cell.length_b   1.000
_cell.length_c   1.000
_cell.angle_alpha   90.00
_cell.angle_beta   90.00
_cell.angle_gamma   90.00
#
_symmetry.space_group_name_H-M   'P 1'
#
loop_
_entity.id
_entity.type
_entity.pdbx_description
1 polymer ?
#
loop_
_entity_poly.entity_id
_entity_poly.type
_entity_poly.pdbx_seq_one_letter_code
_entity_poly.pdbx_strand_id
1 'polypeptide(L)'
;MRRRSGFTLVELMIVVLILGALAAIAIPRIMGGAVVAKANACHTNIDLLNSQLELYYANTGAYPATLAILTASTDYFPDGAPLCPVLNAAYPAPLVDNRVDDALHVH
;
A
#
# COMPACT_ATOMS: atom_id res chain seq x y z
N MET A 1 -31.39 -48.67 23.12
CA MET A 1 -30.19 -48.78 22.26
C MET A 1 -30.09 -47.50 21.43
N ARG A 2 -29.08 -46.65 21.67
CA ARG A 2 -28.89 -45.41 20.90
C ARG A 2 -28.20 -45.75 19.58
N ARG A 3 -28.91 -45.64 18.45
CA ARG A 3 -28.29 -45.70 17.12
C ARG A 3 -27.41 -44.47 16.96
N ARG A 4 -26.09 -44.65 17.01
CA ARG A 4 -25.15 -43.64 16.53
C ARG A 4 -25.23 -43.64 15.01
N SER A 5 -25.87 -42.63 14.42
CA SER A 5 -25.72 -42.31 13.01
C SER A 5 -24.31 -41.75 12.80
N GLY A 6 -23.42 -42.54 12.23
CA GLY A 6 -22.11 -42.07 11.78
C GLY A 6 -22.25 -41.28 10.48
N PHE A 7 -21.44 -40.24 10.34
CA PHE A 7 -21.28 -39.50 9.07
C PHE A 7 -20.96 -40.47 7.93
N THR A 8 -21.54 -40.22 6.76
CA THR A 8 -21.21 -41.00 5.56
C THR A 8 -19.91 -40.49 4.95
N LEU A 9 -19.12 -41.39 4.35
CA LEU A 9 -17.89 -41.00 3.65
C LEU A 9 -18.19 -40.01 2.50
N VAL A 10 -19.32 -40.21 1.82
CA VAL A 10 -19.76 -39.36 0.70
C VAL A 10 -20.04 -37.92 1.16
N GLU A 11 -20.61 -37.74 2.35
CA GLU A 11 -20.90 -36.43 2.93
C GLU A 11 -19.61 -35.64 3.19
N LEU A 12 -18.55 -36.30 3.66
CA LEU A 12 -17.25 -35.67 3.84
C LEU A 12 -16.54 -35.41 2.49
N MET A 13 -16.71 -36.28 1.50
CA MET A 13 -16.13 -36.09 0.16
C MET A 13 -16.66 -34.84 -0.54
N ILE A 14 -17.98 -34.61 -0.50
CA ILE A 14 -18.59 -33.42 -1.10
C ILE A 14 -18.09 -32.15 -0.39
N VAL A 15 -17.92 -32.19 0.93
CA VAL A 15 -17.41 -31.05 1.70
C VAL A 15 -15.98 -30.69 1.28
N VAL A 16 -15.06 -31.65 1.22
CA VAL A 16 -13.67 -31.34 0.82
C VAL A 16 -13.56 -30.93 -0.65
N LEU A 17 -14.45 -31.43 -1.52
CA LEU A 17 -14.54 -31.00 -2.91
C LEU A 17 -14.96 -29.53 -3.02
N ILE A 18 -15.99 -29.11 -2.27
CA ILE A 18 -16.45 -27.72 -2.25
C ILE A 18 -15.36 -26.81 -1.64
N LEU A 19 -14.72 -27.22 -0.53
CA LEU A 19 -13.61 -26.48 0.08
C LEU A 19 -12.42 -26.32 -0.88
N GLY A 20 -12.07 -27.37 -1.64
CA GLY A 20 -11.03 -27.32 -2.66
C GLY A 20 -11.36 -26.34 -3.80
N ALA A 21 -12.60 -26.35 -4.29
CA ALA A 21 -13.05 -25.43 -5.34
C ALA A 21 -13.03 -23.96 -4.88
N LEU A 22 -13.48 -23.68 -3.64
CA LEU A 22 -13.45 -22.33 -3.07
C LEU A 22 -12.01 -21.84 -2.86
N ALA A 23 -11.12 -22.70 -2.35
CA ALA A 23 -9.71 -22.36 -2.15
C ALA A 23 -9.01 -22.00 -3.47
N ALA A 24 -9.30 -22.74 -4.55
CA ALA A 24 -8.73 -22.48 -5.87
C ALA A 24 -9.08 -21.07 -6.43
N ILE A 25 -10.27 -20.55 -6.13
CA ILE A 25 -10.72 -19.22 -6.57
C ILE A 25 -10.20 -18.12 -5.64
N ALA A 26 -10.15 -18.38 -4.32
CA ALA A 26 -9.80 -17.37 -3.32
C ALA A 26 -8.32 -16.97 -3.33
N ILE A 27 -7.41 -17.95 -3.48
CA ILE A 27 -5.95 -17.74 -3.42
C ILE A 27 -5.44 -16.69 -4.44
N PRO A 28 -5.73 -16.80 -5.75
CA PRO A 28 -5.18 -15.87 -6.74
C PRO A 28 -5.67 -14.42 -6.54
N ARG A 29 -6.88 -14.23 -6.00
CA ARG A 29 -7.43 -12.89 -5.75
C ARG A 29 -6.69 -12.12 -4.67
N ILE A 30 -6.21 -12.79 -3.63
CA ILE A 30 -5.52 -12.16 -2.50
C ILE A 30 -4.12 -11.69 -2.92
N MET A 31 -3.45 -12.44 -3.80
CA MET A 31 -2.07 -12.11 -4.23
C MET A 31 -1.99 -10.86 -5.11
N GLY A 32 -2.93 -10.67 -6.04
CA GLY A 32 -2.95 -9.48 -6.91
C GLY A 32 -3.35 -8.19 -6.17
N GLY A 33 -4.31 -8.29 -5.25
CA GLY A 33 -4.82 -7.13 -4.52
C GLY A 33 -3.77 -6.46 -3.63
N ALA A 34 -2.89 -7.24 -3.00
CA ALA A 34 -1.84 -6.70 -2.12
C ALA A 34 -0.81 -5.86 -2.88
N VAL A 35 -0.44 -6.25 -4.10
CA VAL A 35 0.51 -5.49 -4.94
C VAL A 35 -0.09 -4.17 -5.37
N VAL A 36 -1.32 -4.18 -5.87
CA VAL A 36 -2.03 -2.97 -6.30
C VAL A 36 -2.27 -2.03 -5.11
N ALA A 37 -2.62 -2.56 -3.94
CA ALA A 37 -2.80 -1.76 -2.73
C ALA A 37 -1.51 -1.05 -2.31
N LYS A 38 -0.35 -1.71 -2.42
CA LYS A 38 0.95 -1.09 -2.14
C LYS A 38 1.31 0.00 -3.14
N ALA A 39 1.06 -0.21 -4.43
CA ALA A 39 1.27 0.81 -5.46
C ALA A 39 0.39 2.04 -5.19
N ASN A 40 -0.90 1.83 -4.97
CA ASN A 40 -1.85 2.90 -4.61
C ASN A 40 -1.45 3.65 -3.33
N ALA A 41 -0.88 2.96 -2.35
CA ALA A 41 -0.36 3.58 -1.13
C ALA A 41 0.88 4.45 -1.42
N CYS A 42 1.78 4.04 -2.32
CA CYS A 42 2.89 4.90 -2.76
C CYS A 42 2.37 6.18 -3.44
N HIS A 43 1.39 6.07 -4.34
CA HIS A 43 0.76 7.23 -4.99
C HIS A 43 0.13 8.20 -3.99
N THR A 44 -0.66 7.68 -3.05
CA THR A 44 -1.30 8.49 -1.98
C THR A 44 -0.26 9.24 -1.15
N ASN A 45 0.86 8.59 -0.84
CA ASN A 45 1.95 9.21 -0.08
C ASN A 45 2.68 10.29 -0.87
N ILE A 46 2.81 10.16 -2.20
CA ILE A 46 3.34 11.22 -3.09
C ILE A 46 2.43 12.44 -3.05
N ASP A 47 1.11 12.24 -3.12
CA ASP A 47 0.15 13.34 -3.00
C ASP A 47 0.23 14.03 -1.63
N LEU A 48 0.43 13.27 -0.57
CA LEU A 48 0.66 13.81 0.77
C LEU A 48 1.93 14.67 0.81
N LEU A 49 3.04 14.19 0.24
CA LEU A 49 4.30 14.95 0.17
C LEU A 49 4.12 16.24 -0.63
N ASN A 50 3.45 16.17 -1.77
CA ASN A 50 3.15 17.35 -2.59
C ASN A 50 2.27 18.36 -1.84
N SER A 51 1.27 17.90 -1.08
CA SER A 51 0.46 18.77 -0.22
C SER A 51 1.31 19.49 0.84
N GLN A 52 2.25 18.78 1.46
CA GLN A 52 3.17 19.38 2.44
C GLN A 52 4.17 20.36 1.77
N LEU A 53 4.60 20.11 0.52
CA LEU A 53 5.41 21.05 -0.25
C LEU A 53 4.67 22.37 -0.50
N GLU A 54 3.38 22.31 -0.86
CA GLU A 54 2.56 23.52 -1.02
C GLU A 54 2.38 24.27 0.30
N LEU A 55 2.20 23.55 1.41
CA LEU A 55 2.14 24.17 2.74
C LEU A 55 3.47 24.83 3.12
N TYR A 56 4.60 24.20 2.79
CA TYR A 56 5.92 24.79 2.99
C TYR A 56 6.07 26.08 2.20
N TYR A 57 5.67 26.09 0.93
CA TYR A 57 5.66 27.30 0.10
C TYR A 57 4.76 28.39 0.69
N ALA A 58 3.57 28.03 1.15
CA ALA A 58 2.64 28.98 1.78
C ALA A 58 3.23 29.63 3.05
N ASN A 59 4.01 28.88 3.83
CA ASN A 59 4.59 29.36 5.09
C ASN A 59 5.90 30.15 4.89
N THR A 60 6.72 29.77 3.91
CA THR A 60 8.09 30.29 3.75
C THR A 60 8.29 31.17 2.52
N GLY A 61 7.35 31.14 1.57
CA GLY A 61 7.41 31.85 0.30
C GLY A 61 8.30 31.20 -0.77
N ALA A 62 8.88 30.03 -0.49
CA ALA A 62 9.73 29.30 -1.43
C ALA A 62 9.56 27.79 -1.25
N TYR A 63 9.77 27.00 -2.31
CA TYR A 63 9.82 25.54 -2.19
C TYR A 63 11.15 25.10 -1.56
N PRO A 64 11.18 23.98 -0.82
CA PRO A 64 12.42 23.48 -0.25
C PRO A 64 13.36 23.01 -1.37
N ALA A 65 14.67 23.24 -1.20
CA ALA A 65 15.67 22.87 -2.20
C ALA A 65 15.73 21.35 -2.45
N THR A 66 15.37 20.54 -1.45
CA THR A 66 15.29 19.08 -1.55
C THR A 66 14.12 18.57 -0.73
N LEU A 67 13.58 17.41 -1.12
CA LEU A 67 12.53 16.74 -0.36
C LEU A 67 12.98 16.42 1.09
N ALA A 68 14.28 16.17 1.28
CA ALA A 68 14.88 15.86 2.58
C ALA A 68 14.61 16.94 3.65
N ILE A 69 14.63 18.22 3.25
CA ILE A 69 14.37 19.35 4.16
C ILE A 69 12.94 19.29 4.71
N LEU A 70 11.98 18.97 3.84
CA LEU A 70 10.58 18.82 4.23
C LEU A 70 10.39 17.59 5.13
N THR A 71 10.93 16.44 4.73
CA THR A 71 10.74 15.17 5.44
C THR A 71 11.45 15.09 6.79
N ALA A 72 12.49 15.91 7.01
CA ALA A 72 13.19 16.00 8.28
C ALA A 72 12.52 16.96 9.28
N SER A 73 11.57 17.78 8.82
CA SER A 73 10.87 18.73 9.68
C SER A 73 9.67 18.08 10.36
N THR A 74 9.64 18.18 11.68
CA THR A 74 8.50 17.77 12.51
C THR A 74 7.28 18.67 12.36
N ASP A 75 7.44 19.85 11.74
CA ASP A 75 6.32 20.77 11.48
C ASP A 75 5.41 20.27 10.35
N TYR A 76 5.99 19.55 9.37
CA TYR A 76 5.27 19.00 8.22
C TYR A 76 5.04 17.49 8.35
N PHE A 77 5.95 16.77 9.02
CA PHE A 77 5.85 15.33 9.28
C PHE A 77 6.15 15.01 10.75
N PRO A 78 5.21 15.24 11.67
CA PRO A 78 5.43 15.01 13.11
C PRO A 78 5.70 13.53 13.45
N ASP A 79 5.09 12.60 12.68
CA ASP A 79 5.26 11.16 12.84
C ASP A 79 6.36 10.56 11.94
N GLY A 80 7.11 11.42 11.25
CA GLY A 80 8.09 11.04 10.23
C GLY A 80 7.49 10.92 8.83
N ALA A 81 8.36 11.04 7.83
CA ALA A 81 7.93 11.02 6.43
C ALA A 81 7.50 9.61 5.98
N PRO A 82 6.47 9.51 5.13
CA PRO A 82 6.02 8.23 4.60
C PRO A 82 7.11 7.57 3.74
N LEU A 83 7.12 6.24 3.73
CA LEU A 83 7.92 5.41 2.83
C LEU A 83 7.03 4.82 1.73
N CYS A 84 7.61 4.42 0.60
CA CYS A 84 6.88 3.68 -0.42
C CYS A 84 6.84 2.19 -0.05
N PRO A 85 5.67 1.58 0.24
CA PRO A 85 5.57 0.17 0.62
C PRO A 85 5.91 -0.85 -0.48
N VAL A 86 6.09 -0.41 -1.73
CA VAL A 86 6.59 -1.27 -2.83
C VAL A 86 8.10 -1.45 -2.74
N LEU A 87 8.83 -0.34 -2.56
CA LEU A 87 10.30 -0.31 -2.54
C LEU A 87 10.90 -0.42 -1.14
N ASN A 88 10.07 -0.22 -0.11
CA ASN A 88 10.49 -0.04 1.27
C ASN A 88 11.59 1.02 1.42
N ALA A 89 11.44 2.12 0.68
CA ALA A 89 12.41 3.19 0.57
C ALA A 89 11.72 4.56 0.57
N ALA A 90 12.49 5.62 0.84
CA ALA A 90 12.02 7.00 0.73
C ALA A 90 11.82 7.40 -0.74
N TYR A 91 10.98 8.41 -0.95
CA TYR A 91 10.72 8.96 -2.28
C TYR A 91 11.96 9.71 -2.83
N PRO A 92 12.15 9.73 -4.16
CA PRO A 92 13.33 10.29 -4.82
C PRO A 92 13.50 11.80 -4.54
N ALA A 93 14.76 12.23 -4.51
CA ALA A 93 15.16 13.49 -3.89
C ALA A 93 15.52 14.67 -4.80
N PRO A 94 15.63 14.62 -6.15
CA PRO A 94 15.38 15.83 -6.92
C PRO A 94 13.86 15.99 -7.10
N LEU A 95 13.33 17.09 -6.59
CA LEU A 95 12.00 17.56 -6.98
C LEU A 95 12.06 17.92 -8.47
N VAL A 96 11.08 17.49 -9.24
CA VAL A 96 10.91 17.90 -10.64
C VAL A 96 9.81 18.94 -10.64
N ASP A 97 10.12 20.16 -11.09
CA ASP A 97 9.19 21.29 -11.08
C ASP A 97 8.53 21.53 -9.71
N ASN A 98 9.35 21.50 -8.64
CA ASN A 98 8.93 21.64 -7.24
C ASN A 98 7.95 20.57 -6.73
N ARG A 99 7.80 19.44 -7.43
CA ARG A 99 6.92 18.34 -7.05
C ARG A 99 7.68 17.01 -6.97
N VAL A 100 7.13 16.09 -6.18
CA VAL A 100 7.55 14.69 -6.18
C VAL A 100 6.91 14.01 -7.39
N ASP A 101 7.74 13.54 -8.30
CA ASP A 101 7.30 12.84 -9.51
C ASP A 101 7.03 11.36 -9.21
N ASP A 102 5.93 10.88 -9.76
CA ASP A 102 5.44 9.52 -9.67
C ASP A 102 6.03 8.61 -10.78
N ALA A 103 6.49 9.22 -11.88
CA ALA A 103 6.97 8.51 -13.06
C ALA A 103 8.16 7.57 -12.81
N LEU A 104 8.91 7.74 -11.71
CA LEU A 104 10.05 6.89 -11.37
C LEU A 104 9.64 5.49 -10.86
N HIS A 105 8.37 5.25 -10.50
CA HIS A 105 7.96 4.01 -9.80
C HIS A 105 6.87 3.19 -10.51
N VAL A 106 6.50 3.54 -11.75
CA VAL A 106 5.40 2.90 -12.51
C VAL A 106 5.88 1.75 -13.43
N HIS A 107 6.96 1.05 -13.07
CA HIS A 107 7.46 -0.11 -13.82
C HIS A 107 7.65 -1.35 -12.96
#